data_AF-A0A3C0R8R2-F1
#
_entry.id   AF-A0A3C0R8R2-F1
#
_cell.length_a   1.000
_cell.length_b   1.000
_cell.length_c   1.000
_cell.angle_alpha   90.00
_cell.angle_beta   90.00
_cell.angle_gamma   90.00
#
_symmetry.space_group_name_H-M   'P 1'
#
loop_
_entity.id
_entity.type
_entity.pdbx_description
1 polymer ?
#
loop_
_entity_poly.entity_id
_entity_poly.type
_entity_poly.pdbx_seq_one_letter_code
_entity_poly.pdbx_strand_id
1 'polypeptide(L)'
;MSKIVLRPWQKEDAQALAAIANNRKVWDNVRDFFPTPYTVLDAEQWLDSIRKTRPFLNFAILYQGRIAGNIGIVPKEDVYRMSVEIGYF
;
A
#
# COMPACT_ATOMS: atom_id res chain seq x y z
N MET A 1 -13.16 18.56 -6.46
CA MET A 1 -12.24 17.42 -6.26
C MET A 1 -12.96 16.36 -5.43
N SER A 2 -12.83 15.08 -5.76
CA SER A 2 -13.45 14.00 -4.97
C SER A 2 -12.81 13.94 -3.57
N LYS A 3 -13.60 13.56 -2.56
CA LYS A 3 -13.11 13.41 -1.18
C LYS A 3 -12.12 12.24 -1.04
N ILE A 4 -12.23 11.24 -1.93
CA ILE A 4 -11.36 10.06 -1.99
C ILE A 4 -10.66 10.05 -3.35
N VAL A 5 -9.35 9.83 -3.34
CA VAL A 5 -8.52 9.73 -4.55
C VAL A 5 -7.63 8.50 -4.43
N LEU A 6 -7.54 7.72 -5.51
CA LEU A 6 -6.52 6.69 -5.68
C LEU A 6 -5.45 7.22 -6.64
N ARG A 7 -4.19 7.15 -6.24
CA ARG A 7 -3.07 7.50 -7.11
C ARG A 7 -1.87 6.57 -6.92
N PRO A 8 -0.98 6.43 -7.92
CA PRO A 8 0.28 5.73 -7.71
C PRO A 8 1.03 6.32 -6.52
N TRP A 9 1.70 5.44 -5.77
CA TRP A 9 2.55 5.84 -4.65
C TRP A 9 3.74 6.70 -5.11
N GLN A 10 4.12 7.66 -4.26
CA GLN A 10 5.24 8.58 -4.45
C GLN A 10 6.32 8.31 -3.39
N LYS A 11 7.55 8.80 -3.62
CA LYS A 11 8.68 8.57 -2.69
C LYS A 11 8.44 9.29 -1.38
N GLU A 12 7.87 10.48 -1.50
CA GLU A 12 7.56 11.45 -0.46
C GLU A 12 6.48 10.93 0.51
N ASP A 13 5.79 9.86 0.14
CA ASP A 13 4.75 9.24 0.97
C ASP A 13 5.32 8.34 2.09
N ALA A 14 6.62 8.02 2.08
CA ALA A 14 7.22 7.03 2.97
C ALA A 14 6.91 7.30 4.45
N GLN A 15 7.04 8.55 4.88
CA GLN A 15 6.78 8.93 6.27
C GLN A 15 5.30 8.77 6.64
N ALA A 16 4.38 9.15 5.75
CA ALA A 16 2.95 9.00 5.96
C ALA A 16 2.54 7.52 5.96
N LEU A 17 3.11 6.71 5.06
CA LEU A 17 2.91 5.26 5.02
C LEU A 17 3.36 4.59 6.32
N ALA A 18 4.57 4.90 6.80
CA ALA A 18 5.06 4.34 8.06
C ALA A 18 4.17 4.74 9.25
N ALA A 19 3.67 5.98 9.28
CA ALA A 19 2.76 6.43 10.33
C ALA A 19 1.43 5.64 10.33
N ILE A 20 0.81 5.42 9.17
CA ILE A 20 -0.46 4.66 9.10
C ILE A 20 -0.25 3.15 9.33
N ALA A 21 0.86 2.59 8.86
CA ALA A 21 1.17 1.17 9.01
C ALA A 21 1.40 0.78 10.48
N ASN A 22 1.93 1.70 11.29
CA ASN A 22 2.08 1.49 12.74
C ASN A 22 0.82 1.81 13.54
N ASN A 23 -0.28 2.24 12.90
CA ASN A 23 -1.55 2.35 13.61
C ASN A 23 -1.99 0.95 14.06
N ARG A 24 -2.14 0.73 15.36
CA ARG A 24 -2.50 -0.58 15.91
C ARG A 24 -3.77 -1.17 15.27
N LYS A 25 -4.75 -0.32 14.96
CA LYS A 25 -6.00 -0.73 14.29
C LYS A 25 -5.76 -1.27 12.88
N VAL A 26 -4.74 -0.76 12.18
CA VAL A 26 -4.29 -1.30 10.89
C VAL A 26 -3.52 -2.60 11.11
N TRP A 27 -2.55 -2.58 12.01
CA TRP A 27 -1.69 -3.74 12.29
C TRP A 27 -2.51 -4.99 12.63
N ASP A 28 -3.54 -4.85 13.47
CA ASP A 28 -4.39 -5.98 13.90
C ASP A 28 -5.20 -6.63 12.75
N ASN A 29 -5.20 -6.04 11.54
CA ASN A 29 -5.99 -6.48 10.39
C ASN A 29 -5.15 -6.75 9.13
N VAL A 30 -3.82 -6.69 9.20
CA VAL A 30 -2.92 -7.03 8.08
C VAL A 30 -2.29 -8.42 8.29
N ARG A 31 -1.57 -8.92 7.27
CA ARG A 31 -0.87 -10.20 7.33
C ARG A 31 0.36 -10.13 8.22
N ASP A 32 0.72 -11.23 8.86
CA ASP A 32 1.92 -11.35 9.72
C ASP A 32 3.27 -11.08 9.01
N PHE A 33 3.28 -11.01 7.68
CA PHE A 33 4.45 -10.56 6.91
C PHE A 33 4.75 -9.06 7.11
N PHE A 34 3.81 -8.26 7.60
CA PHE A 34 4.02 -6.84 7.86
C PHE A 34 4.94 -6.65 9.08
N PRO A 35 6.13 -6.02 8.94
CA PRO A 35 7.05 -5.85 10.04
C PRO A 35 6.47 -4.94 11.12
N THR A 36 6.85 -5.19 12.38
CA THR A 36 6.46 -4.37 13.53
C THR A 36 7.66 -4.14 14.46
N PRO A 37 8.08 -2.88 14.69
CA PRO A 37 7.53 -1.66 14.08
C PRO A 37 7.84 -1.57 12.57
N TYR A 38 6.95 -0.93 11.81
CA TYR A 38 7.16 -0.66 10.39
C TYR A 38 7.95 0.64 10.22
N THR A 39 9.23 0.56 9.86
CA THR A 39 10.09 1.75 9.83
C THR A 39 9.88 2.59 8.56
N VAL A 40 10.37 3.83 8.57
CA VAL A 40 10.40 4.66 7.35
C VAL A 40 11.28 4.02 6.27
N LEU A 41 12.37 3.35 6.65
CA LEU A 41 13.21 2.61 5.71
C LEU A 41 12.45 1.46 5.05
N ASP A 42 11.64 0.72 5.82
CA ASP A 42 10.77 -0.32 5.26
C ASP A 42 9.77 0.28 4.26
N ALA A 43 9.21 1.45 4.58
CA ALA A 43 8.34 2.21 3.67
C ALA A 43 9.06 2.60 2.37
N GLU A 44 10.25 3.18 2.46
CA GLU A 44 11.06 3.60 1.31
C GLU A 44 11.41 2.41 0.41
N GLN A 45 11.89 1.30 1.00
CA GLN A 45 12.25 0.09 0.26
C GLN A 45 11.04 -0.51 -0.44
N TRP A 46 9.90 -0.59 0.25
CA TRP A 46 8.67 -1.10 -0.33
C TRP A 46 8.18 -0.20 -1.48
N LEU A 47 8.17 1.12 -1.30
CA LEU A 47 7.80 2.09 -2.32
C LEU A 47 8.69 1.99 -3.56
N ASP A 48 10.01 1.84 -3.38
CA ASP A 48 10.95 1.66 -4.47
C ASP A 48 10.75 0.34 -5.22
N SER A 49 10.28 -0.71 -4.54
CA SER A 49 9.95 -2.00 -5.18
C SER A 49 8.72 -1.86 -6.09
N ILE A 50 7.63 -1.27 -5.60
CA ILE A 50 6.35 -1.24 -6.32
C ILE A 50 6.31 -0.19 -7.44
N ARG A 51 7.09 0.89 -7.33
CA ARG A 51 7.10 1.98 -8.33
C ARG A 51 7.82 1.61 -9.62
N LYS A 52 8.66 0.57 -9.60
CA LYS A 52 9.36 0.06 -10.79
C LYS A 52 8.48 -0.84 -11.65
N THR A 53 7.43 -1.43 -11.07
CA THR A 53 6.53 -2.36 -11.77
C THR A 53 5.55 -1.63 -12.68
N ARG A 54 5.28 -2.20 -13.85
CA ARG A 54 4.21 -1.77 -14.77
C ARG A 54 3.36 -2.99 -15.16
N PRO A 55 2.01 -2.89 -15.16
CA PRO A 55 1.21 -1.75 -14.70
C PRO A 55 1.38 -1.51 -13.19
N PHE A 56 0.98 -0.32 -12.71
CA PHE A 56 0.94 -0.07 -11.27
C PHE A 56 -0.15 -0.95 -10.63
N LEU A 57 0.22 -1.67 -9.58
CA LEU A 57 -0.68 -2.58 -8.87
C LEU A 57 -0.99 -2.12 -7.45
N ASN A 58 -0.32 -1.07 -6.98
CA ASN A 58 -0.48 -0.52 -5.63
C ASN A 58 -0.71 0.98 -5.72
N PHE A 59 -1.71 1.47 -4.99
CA PHE A 59 -2.13 2.86 -4.99
C PHE A 59 -2.29 3.38 -3.55
N ALA A 60 -1.93 4.64 -3.36
CA ALA A 60 -2.22 5.36 -2.13
C ALA A 60 -3.70 5.75 -2.14
N ILE A 61 -4.39 5.48 -1.03
CA ILE A 61 -5.75 5.98 -0.77
C ILE A 61 -5.60 7.32 -0.08
N LEU A 62 -6.12 8.39 -0.68
CA LEU A 62 -6.14 9.72 -0.07
C LEU A 62 -7.57 10.07 0.33
N TYR A 63 -7.76 10.53 1.57
CA TYR A 63 -8.98 11.17 2.04
C TYR A 63 -8.70 12.64 2.36
N GLN A 64 -9.43 13.56 1.73
CA GLN A 64 -9.24 15.01 1.91
C GLN A 64 -7.78 15.45 1.72
N GLY A 65 -7.08 14.85 0.74
CA GLY A 65 -5.68 15.16 0.42
C GLY A 65 -4.64 14.54 1.35
N ARG A 66 -5.05 13.75 2.36
CA ARG A 66 -4.15 13.06 3.28
C ARG A 66 -4.14 11.57 3.00
N ILE A 67 -2.97 10.93 3.10
CA ILE A 67 -2.86 9.48 2.99
C ILE A 67 -3.68 8.84 4.11
N ALA A 68 -4.62 7.99 3.70
CA ALA A 68 -5.52 7.26 4.58
C ALA A 68 -5.22 5.76 4.58
N GLY A 69 -4.56 5.25 3.53
CA GLY A 69 -4.42 3.81 3.35
C GLY A 69 -3.71 3.38 2.09
N ASN A 70 -3.71 2.07 1.88
CA ASN A 70 -3.20 1.40 0.70
C ASN A 70 -4.32 0.59 0.03
N ILE A 71 -4.31 0.51 -1.29
CA ILE A 71 -4.98 -0.56 -2.03
C ILE A 71 -4.01 -1.23 -2.99
N GLY A 72 -3.98 -2.55 -2.98
CA GLY A 72 -3.07 -3.38 -3.74
C GLY A 72 -3.79 -4.49 -4.49
N ILE A 73 -3.25 -4.83 -5.66
CA ILE A 73 -3.71 -5.93 -6.51
C ILE A 73 -2.57 -6.93 -6.62
N VAL A 74 -2.85 -8.20 -6.31
CA VAL A 74 -1.91 -9.31 -6.46
C VAL A 74 -2.46 -10.26 -7.52
N PRO A 75 -1.98 -10.18 -8.78
CA PRO A 75 -2.30 -11.16 -9.80
C PRO A 75 -1.87 -12.55 -9.33
N LYS A 76 -2.74 -13.55 -9.51
CA LYS A 76 -2.38 -14.94 -9.26
C LYS A 76 -1.71 -15.54 -10.50
N GLU A 77 -1.11 -16.71 -10.33
CA GLU A 77 -0.32 -17.37 -11.38
C GLU A 77 -0.96 -18.72 -11.79
N ASP A 78 -0.41 -19.34 -12.83
CA ASP A 78 -0.79 -20.67 -13.34
C ASP A 78 -2.30 -20.83 -13.65
N VAL A 79 -2.98 -21.80 -13.05
CA VAL A 79 -4.42 -22.07 -13.23
C VAL A 79 -5.29 -20.92 -12.73
N TYR A 80 -4.76 -20.06 -11.85
CA TYR A 80 -5.44 -18.90 -11.30
C TYR A 80 -5.10 -17.59 -12.00
N ARG A 81 -4.34 -17.60 -13.11
CA ARG A 81 -3.87 -16.38 -13.80
C ARG A 81 -4.95 -15.39 -14.25
N MET A 82 -6.21 -15.83 -14.31
CA MET A 82 -7.36 -14.99 -14.63
C MET A 82 -8.03 -14.38 -13.37
N SER A 83 -7.43 -14.58 -12.20
CA SER A 83 -7.91 -14.08 -10.91
C SER A 83 -6.90 -13.15 -10.27
N VAL A 84 -7.41 -12.22 -9.47
CA VAL A 84 -6.59 -11.30 -8.68
C VAL A 84 -7.08 -11.31 -7.24
N GLU A 85 -6.16 -11.07 -6.31
CA GLU A 85 -6.50 -10.73 -4.94
C GLU A 85 -6.38 -9.22 -4.77
N ILE A 86 -7.37 -8.62 -4.12
CA ILE A 86 -7.35 -7.21 -3.75
C ILE A 86 -7.19 -7.13 -2.24
N GLY A 87 -6.20 -6.37 -1.79
CA GLY A 87 -5.97 -6.06 -0.37
C GLY A 87 -6.03 -4.56 -0.15
N TYR A 88 -6.49 -4.15 1.04
CA TYR A 88 -6.48 -2.76 1.45
C TYR A 88 -6.37 -2.63 2.97
N PHE A 89 -5.93 -1.46 3.43
CA PHE A 89 -6.04 -0.99 4.81
C PHE A 89 -6.07 0.53 4.85
#